data_AF-A0A957FGH9-F1
#
_entry.id   AF-A0A957FGH9-F1
#
_cell.length_a   1.000
_cell.length_b   1.000
_cell.length_c   1.000
_cell.angle_alpha   90.00
_cell.angle_beta   90.00
_cell.angle_gamma   90.00
#
_symmetry.space_group_name_H-M   'P 1'
#
loop_
_entity.id
_entity.type
_entity.pdbx_description
1 polymer ?
#
loop_
_entity_poly.entity_id
_entity_poly.type
_entity_poly.pdbx_seq_one_letter_code
_entity_poly.pdbx_strand_id
1 'polypeptide(L)' 'GAAHYILMAGGHHHHLVCSVCHQVIEFDDCVLGEIERLICDRYHFQMQSHLLELYGRCPNCQ' A
#
# COMPACT_ATOMS: atom_id res chain seq x y z
N GLY A 1 -18.89 -11.53 0.32
CA GLY A 1 -17.68 -10.69 0.22
C GLY A 1 -16.51 -11.53 0.65
N ALA A 2 -15.46 -11.64 -0.16
CA ALA A 2 -14.24 -12.33 0.27
C ALA A 2 -13.51 -11.40 1.25
N ALA A 3 -13.28 -11.88 2.48
CA ALA A 3 -12.42 -11.21 3.43
C ALA A 3 -10.97 -11.59 3.08
N HIS A 4 -10.14 -10.59 2.77
CA HIS A 4 -8.71 -10.77 2.58
C HIS A 4 -8.00 -10.40 3.88
N TYR A 5 -7.24 -11.33 4.43
CA TYR A 5 -6.47 -11.12 5.66
C TYR A 5 -4.99 -11.00 5.28
N ILE A 6 -4.36 -9.89 5.65
CA ILE A 6 -2.92 -9.68 5.45
C ILE A 6 -2.28 -9.64 6.82
N LEU A 7 -1.34 -10.53 7.06
CA LEU A 7 -0.54 -10.52 8.28
C LEU A 7 0.55 -9.46 8.10
N MET A 8 0.48 -8.34 8.83
CA MET A 8 1.57 -7.37 8.88
C MET A 8 2.71 -7.90 9.75
N ALA A 9 3.39 -8.95 9.27
CA ALA A 9 4.55 -9.52 9.92
C ALA A 9 5.83 -8.83 9.44
N GLY A 10 6.26 -7.80 10.17
CA GLY A 10 7.69 -7.46 10.23
C GLY A 10 8.27 -6.52 9.17
N GLY A 11 7.48 -5.60 8.59
CA GLY A 11 8.05 -4.55 7.75
C GLY A 11 7.00 -3.68 7.10
N HIS A 12 7.32 -2.41 6.90
CA HIS A 12 6.52 -1.48 6.12
C HIS A 12 6.69 -1.82 4.63
N HIS A 13 5.71 -2.51 4.04
CA HIS A 13 5.71 -2.93 2.64
C HIS A 13 4.41 -2.51 1.95
N HIS A 14 4.47 -2.38 0.63
CA HIS A 14 3.37 -1.91 -0.22
C HIS A 14 2.98 -2.95 -1.26
N HIS A 15 1.72 -2.89 -1.71
CA HIS A 15 1.19 -3.85 -2.69
C HIS A 15 0.83 -3.19 -4.02
N LEU A 16 1.27 -3.82 -5.11
CA LEU A 16 0.77 -3.60 -6.46
C LEU A 16 -0.09 -4.80 -6.86
N VAL A 17 -1.39 -4.58 -7.07
CA VAL A 17 -2.38 -5.63 -7.32
C VAL A 17 -2.86 -5.54 -8.77
N CYS A 18 -2.75 -6.64 -9.51
CA CYS A 18 -3.28 -6.70 -10.86
C CYS A 18 -4.82 -6.84 -10.85
N SER A 19 -5.54 -5.92 -11.49
CA SER A 19 -7.00 -5.97 -11.59
C SER A 19 -7.55 -7.07 -12.53
N VAL A 20 -6.67 -7.81 -13.22
CA VAL A 20 -7.05 -8.87 -14.16
C VAL A 20 -6.78 -10.25 -13.57
N CYS A 21 -5.52 -10.53 -13.23
CA CYS A 21 -5.11 -11.84 -12.72
C CYS A 21 -4.96 -11.88 -11.19
N HIS A 22 -5.16 -10.76 -10.49
CA HIS A 22 -5.01 -10.65 -9.03
C HIS A 22 -3.61 -10.95 -8.51
N GLN A 23 -2.60 -10.93 -9.38
CA GLN A 23 -1.21 -11.03 -8.98
C GLN A 23 -0.86 -9.83 -8.08
N VAL A 24 -0.23 -10.13 -6.94
CA VAL A 24 0.29 -9.14 -5.98
C VAL A 24 1.81 -9.06 -6.15
N ILE A 25 2.33 -7.85 -6.22
CA ILE A 25 3.75 -7.54 -6.25
C ILE A 25 4.04 -6.68 -5.02
N GLU A 26 4.92 -7.14 -4.14
CA GLU A 26 5.38 -6.41 -2.96
C GLU A 26 6.55 -5.48 -3.32
N PHE A 27 6.57 -4.28 -2.74
CA PHE A 27 7.70 -3.35 -2.86
C PHE A 27 7.88 -2.54 -1.57
N ASP A 28 9.14 -2.21 -1.26
CA ASP A 28 9.54 -1.54 0.00
C ASP A 28 9.70 -0.02 -0.16
N ASP A 29 9.62 0.51 -1.38
CA ASP A 29 9.83 1.95 -1.64
C ASP A 29 8.65 2.78 -1.14
N CYS A 30 8.76 3.24 0.12
CA CYS A 30 7.81 4.20 0.68
C CYS A 30 8.09 5.61 0.19
N VAL A 31 7.35 6.02 -0.84
CA VAL A 31 7.40 7.37 -1.41
C VAL A 31 6.46 8.38 -0.74
N LEU A 32 5.75 7.98 0.33
CA LEU A 32 4.69 8.79 0.94
C LEU A 32 5.11 9.66 2.12
N GLY A 33 6.36 9.56 2.60
CA GLY A 33 6.80 10.22 3.83
C GLY A 33 6.55 11.74 3.89
N GLU A 34 6.71 12.45 2.77
CA GLU A 34 6.40 13.90 2.73
C GLU A 34 4.91 14.20 2.87
N ILE A 35 4.05 13.38 2.24
CA ILE A 35 2.60 13.51 2.31
C ILE A 35 2.12 13.18 3.73
N GLU A 36 2.64 12.12 4.34
CA GLU A 36 2.32 11.71 5.70
C GLU A 36 2.63 12.83 6.69
N ARG A 37 3.82 13.44 6.57
CA ARG A 37 4.20 14.58 7.41
C ARG A 37 3.24 15.77 7.23
N LEU A 38 2.93 16.13 5.98
CA LEU A 38 2.00 17.22 5.69
C LEU A 38 0.59 16.97 6.28
N ILE A 39 0.10 15.73 6.24
CA ILE A 39 -1.19 15.35 6.83
C ILE A 39 -1.13 15.45 8.36
N CYS A 40 -0.09 14.87 8.98
CA CYS A 40 0.08 14.92 10.43
C CYS A 40 0.12 16.37 10.94
N ASP A 41 0.87 17.24 10.27
CA ASP A 41 1.00 18.65 10.63
C ASP A 41 -0.30 19.42 10.41
N ARG A 42 -0.95 19.24 9.24
CA ARG A 42 -2.18 19.97 8.88
C ARG A 42 -3.36 19.63 9.76
N TYR A 43 -3.50 18.37 10.16
CA TYR A 43 -4.66 17.88 10.89
C TYR A 43 -4.37 17.60 12.36
N HIS A 44 -3.17 17.94 12.84
CA HIS A 44 -2.70 17.60 14.19
C HIS A 44 -2.91 16.13 14.53
N PHE A 45 -2.61 15.26 13.57
CA PHE A 45 -2.88 13.82 13.63
C PHE A 45 -1.61 13.05 13.98
N GLN A 46 -1.74 11.99 14.79
CA GLN A 46 -0.63 11.08 15.10
C GLN A 46 -0.80 9.77 14.31
N MET A 47 0.03 9.60 13.28
CA MET A 47 0.03 8.40 12.44
C MET A 47 0.71 7.22 13.15
N GLN A 48 0.05 6.06 13.16
CA GLN A 48 0.59 4.82 13.74
C GLN A 48 1.06 3.83 12.67
N SER A 49 0.42 3.86 11.50
CA SER A 49 0.73 3.04 10.33
C SER A 49 -0.03 3.58 9.12
N HIS A 50 0.32 3.11 7.93
CA HIS A 50 -0.45 3.30 6.72
C HIS A 50 -0.46 2.03 5.87
N LEU A 51 -1.48 1.94 5.01
CA LEU A 51 -1.63 0.90 4.01
C LEU A 51 -1.62 1.57 2.63
N LEU A 52 -0.74 1.11 1.75
CA LEU A 52 -0.73 1.51 0.34
C LEU A 52 -0.94 0.28 -0.54
N GLU A 53 -2.05 0.31 -1.28
CA GLU A 53 -2.38 -0.66 -2.32
C GLU A 53 -2.63 0.08 -3.62
N LEU A 54 -1.90 -0.30 -4.67
CA LEU A 54 -2.00 0.26 -6.00
C LEU A 54 -2.60 -0.81 -6.93
N TYR A 55 -3.60 -0.43 -7.72
CA TYR A 55 -4.28 -1.36 -8.65
C TYR A 55 -3.93 -1.03 -10.09
N GLY A 56 -3.59 -2.05 -10.89
CA GLY A 56 -3.19 -1.86 -12.29
C GLY A 56 -3.17 -3.15 -13.12
N ARG A 57 -2.44 -3.15 -14.23
CA ARG A 57 -2.22 -4.35 -15.06
C ARG A 57 -0.76 -4.80 -14.94
N CYS A 58 -0.54 -6.05 -14.53
CA CYS A 58 0.81 -6.60 -14.50
C CYS A 58 1.33 -6.82 -15.93
N PRO A 59 2.65 -7.00 -16.14
CA PRO A 59 3.23 -7.20 -17.47
C PRO A 59 2.63 -8.38 -18.24
N ASN A 60 2.10 -9.39 -17.55
CA ASN A 60 1.46 -10.55 -18.18
C ASN A 60 0.01 -10.29 -18.64
N CYS A 61 -0.60 -9.18 -18.21
CA CYS A 61 -1.99 -8.82 -18.52
C CYS A 61 -2.12 -7.50 -19.29
N GLN A 62 -0.99 -6.92 -19.73
CA GLN A 62 -0.94 -5.87 -20.74
C GLN A 62 -1.09 -6.50 -22.13
#